data_AF-G2FNP5-F1
#
_entry.id   AF-G2FNP5-F1
#
_cell.length_a   1.000
_cell.length_b   1.000
_cell.length_c   1.000
_cell.angle_alpha   90.00
_cell.angle_beta   90.00
_cell.angle_gamma   90.00
#
_symmetry.space_group_name_H-M   'P 1'
#
loop_
_entity.id
_entity.type
_entity.pdbx_description
1 polymer ?
#
loop_
_entity_poly.entity_id
_entity_poly.type
_entity_poly.pdbx_seq_one_letter_code
_entity_poly.pdbx_strand_id
1 'polypeptide(L)'
;MATGLSLHLYTTKQELDNSKNGVSTIVAWIKGKQPKEAIFHVGASVDICDVLDSGEVRINVSKTDGEMEKAAALMGAVMGAELEKVFSKL
;
A
#
# COMPACT_ATOMS: atom_id res chain seq x y z
N MET A 1 8.69 -4.87 17.61
CA MET A 1 9.86 -4.10 17.15
C MET A 1 9.53 -3.67 15.73
N ALA A 2 9.33 -2.38 15.47
CA ALA A 2 9.03 -1.89 14.12
C ALA A 2 10.35 -1.74 13.36
N THR A 3 10.45 -2.38 12.20
CA THR A 3 11.65 -2.38 11.37
C THR A 3 11.82 -1.05 10.62
N GLY A 4 10.73 -0.30 10.42
CA GLY A 4 10.74 0.95 9.67
C GLY A 4 11.00 0.78 8.16
N LEU A 5 11.01 -0.46 7.68
CA LEU A 5 11.24 -0.79 6.28
C LEU A 5 9.90 -0.78 5.52
N SER A 6 9.89 -0.17 4.35
CA SER A 6 8.74 -0.17 3.45
C SER A 6 8.98 -1.08 2.23
N LEU A 7 7.93 -1.78 1.82
CA LEU A 7 7.88 -2.59 0.62
C LEU A 7 7.10 -1.87 -0.47
N HIS A 8 7.60 -2.00 -1.69
CA HIS A 8 6.95 -1.56 -2.93
C HIS A 8 6.28 -2.75 -3.58
N LEU A 9 4.95 -2.79 -3.52
CA LEU A 9 4.16 -3.94 -3.92
C LEU A 9 3.16 -3.57 -5.00
N TYR A 10 2.73 -4.57 -5.75
CA TYR A 10 1.73 -4.45 -6.80
C TYR A 10 0.47 -5.16 -6.35
N THR A 11 -0.70 -4.60 -6.60
CA THR A 11 -1.99 -5.21 -6.25
C THR A 11 -3.00 -4.99 -7.37
N THR A 12 -4.11 -5.73 -7.31
CA THR A 12 -5.20 -5.61 -8.29
C THR A 12 -6.21 -4.55 -7.85
N LYS A 13 -7.05 -4.10 -8.78
CA LYS A 13 -8.17 -3.20 -8.44
C LYS A 13 -9.11 -3.83 -7.41
N GLN A 14 -9.40 -5.12 -7.57
CA GLN A 14 -10.32 -5.85 -6.70
C GLN A 14 -9.84 -5.85 -5.25
N GLU A 15 -8.54 -6.05 -5.04
CA GLU A 15 -7.94 -6.02 -3.71
C GLU A 15 -8.02 -4.62 -3.05
N LEU A 16 -7.89 -3.54 -3.83
CA LEU A 16 -8.11 -2.18 -3.35
C LEU A 16 -9.58 -1.88 -3.02
N ASP A 17 -10.51 -2.42 -3.82
CA ASP A 17 -11.94 -2.27 -3.55
C ASP A 17 -12.33 -3.09 -2.30
N ASN A 18 -11.76 -4.28 -2.12
CA ASN A 18 -11.92 -5.11 -0.93
C ASN A 18 -11.43 -4.38 0.33
N SER A 19 -10.28 -3.72 0.28
CA SER A 19 -9.77 -2.97 1.44
C SER A 19 -10.69 -1.82 1.84
N LYS A 20 -11.30 -1.12 0.86
CA LYS A 20 -12.29 -0.08 1.13
C LYS A 20 -13.58 -0.63 1.75
N ASN A 21 -13.93 -1.86 1.42
CA ASN A 21 -15.10 -2.55 1.97
C ASN A 21 -14.83 -3.21 3.33
N GLY A 22 -13.70 -2.93 3.97
CA GLY A 22 -13.38 -3.38 5.33
C GLY A 22 -12.70 -4.75 5.40
N VAL A 23 -12.20 -5.28 4.28
CA VAL A 23 -11.38 -6.50 4.32
C VAL A 23 -10.04 -6.19 4.98
N SER A 24 -9.70 -6.96 6.00
CA SER A 24 -8.54 -6.75 6.86
C SER A 24 -7.20 -7.18 6.26
N THR A 25 -7.21 -7.80 5.09
CA THR A 25 -6.02 -8.31 4.41
C THR A 25 -6.10 -8.02 2.93
N ILE A 26 -5.04 -7.42 2.38
CA ILE A 26 -4.86 -7.20 0.94
C ILE A 26 -3.81 -8.18 0.44
N VAL A 27 -4.06 -8.78 -0.71
CA VAL A 27 -3.04 -9.53 -1.44
C VAL A 27 -2.30 -8.60 -2.39
N ALA A 28 -0.98 -8.60 -2.29
CA ALA A 28 -0.09 -7.85 -3.15
C ALA A 28 1.10 -8.72 -3.57
N TRP A 29 1.93 -8.22 -4.49
CA TRP A 29 3.01 -8.98 -5.12
C TRP A 29 4.26 -8.15 -5.27
N ILE A 30 5.41 -8.83 -5.19
CA ILE A 30 6.72 -8.23 -5.50
C ILE A 30 6.81 -8.01 -7.02
N LYS A 31 7.49 -6.94 -7.43
CA LYS A 31 7.79 -6.66 -8.84
C LYS A 31 8.42 -7.88 -9.53
N GLY A 32 7.92 -8.22 -10.71
CA GLY A 32 8.34 -9.37 -11.51
C GLY A 32 7.64 -10.68 -11.16
N LYS A 33 6.90 -10.74 -10.05
CA LYS A 33 6.11 -11.92 -9.64
C LYS A 33 4.60 -11.65 -9.61
N GLN A 34 4.18 -10.45 -9.99
CA GLN A 34 2.77 -10.08 -9.99
C GLN A 34 2.02 -10.63 -11.23
N PRO A 35 0.74 -10.98 -11.10
CA PRO A 35 -0.11 -11.31 -12.24
C PRO A 35 -0.39 -10.05 -13.10
N LYS A 36 -0.89 -10.23 -14.33
CA LYS A 36 -1.05 -9.13 -15.30
C LYS A 36 -2.03 -8.05 -14.83
N GLU A 37 -3.00 -8.43 -14.03
CA GLU A 37 -4.04 -7.59 -13.43
C GLU A 37 -3.56 -6.80 -12.20
N ALA A 38 -2.40 -7.16 -11.62
CA ALA A 38 -1.83 -6.47 -10.46
C ALA A 38 -0.97 -5.28 -10.92
N ILE A 39 -1.62 -4.20 -11.34
CA ILE A 39 -0.97 -3.01 -11.92
C ILE A 39 -0.88 -1.83 -10.95
N PHE A 40 -1.58 -1.88 -9.81
CA PHE A 40 -1.64 -0.78 -8.86
C PHE A 40 -0.48 -0.89 -7.88
N HIS A 41 0.26 0.20 -7.71
CA HIS A 41 1.41 0.23 -6.83
C HIS A 41 1.02 0.72 -5.44
N VAL A 42 1.40 -0.02 -4.40
CA VAL A 42 1.14 0.30 -3.00
C VAL A 42 2.43 0.20 -2.18
N GLY A 43 2.59 1.11 -1.24
CA GLY A 43 3.64 1.07 -0.22
C GLY A 43 3.08 0.51 1.08
N ALA A 44 3.75 -0.46 1.69
CA ALA A 44 3.35 -1.03 2.98
C ALA A 44 4.58 -1.26 3.88
N SER A 45 4.42 -1.12 5.19
CA SER A 45 5.50 -1.47 6.13
C SER A 45 5.69 -2.99 6.14
N VAL A 46 6.95 -3.45 6.19
CA VAL A 46 7.28 -4.86 6.40
C VAL A 46 6.62 -5.40 7.67
N ASP A 47 6.43 -4.55 8.68
CA ASP A 47 5.86 -4.94 9.98
C ASP A 47 4.39 -5.39 9.90
N ILE A 48 3.70 -5.02 8.82
CA ILE A 48 2.31 -5.42 8.55
C ILE A 48 2.20 -6.39 7.36
N CYS A 49 3.32 -6.87 6.82
CA CYS A 49 3.36 -7.73 5.65
C CYS A 49 3.82 -9.14 6.01
N ASP A 50 3.06 -10.15 5.61
CA ASP A 50 3.50 -11.54 5.56
C ASP A 50 3.98 -11.84 4.13
N VAL A 51 5.30 -11.94 3.94
CA VAL A 51 5.92 -12.25 2.64
C VAL A 51 5.98 -13.76 2.46
N LEU A 52 5.37 -14.27 1.39
CA LEU A 52 5.35 -15.69 1.05
C LEU A 52 6.41 -16.02 0.01
N ASP A 53 6.91 -17.26 0.02
CA ASP A 53 7.97 -17.74 -0.89
C ASP A 53 7.60 -17.59 -2.38
N SER A 54 6.31 -17.62 -2.69
CA SER A 54 5.75 -17.41 -4.04
C SER A 54 5.93 -15.98 -4.56
N GLY A 55 6.31 -15.02 -3.71
CA GLY A 55 6.32 -13.58 -4.03
C GLY A 55 4.99 -12.89 -3.85
N GLU A 56 3.96 -13.61 -3.39
CA GLU A 56 2.76 -13.05 -2.80
C GLU A 56 3.11 -12.43 -1.44
N VAL A 57 2.52 -11.28 -1.16
CA VAL A 57 2.67 -10.54 0.09
C VAL A 57 1.27 -10.22 0.60
N ARG A 58 0.97 -10.66 1.83
CA ARG A 58 -0.30 -10.36 2.49
C ARG A 58 -0.12 -9.17 3.41
N ILE A 59 -0.82 -8.09 3.10
CA ILE A 59 -0.77 -6.85 3.87
C ILE A 59 -1.92 -6.87 4.85
N ASN A 60 -1.64 -6.92 6.14
CA ASN A 60 -2.64 -6.91 7.19
C ASN A 60 -3.04 -5.47 7.54
N VAL A 61 -4.17 -5.04 6.98
CA VAL A 61 -4.76 -3.70 7.12
C VAL A 61 -5.50 -3.51 8.45
N SER A 62 -5.72 -4.59 9.22
CA SER A 62 -6.31 -4.49 10.57
C SER A 62 -5.29 -4.26 11.68
N LYS A 63 -4.00 -4.52 11.43
CA LYS A 63 -2.92 -4.25 12.39
C LYS A 63 -2.45 -2.79 12.40
N THR A 64 -3.03 -1.96 11.56
CA THR A 64 -2.78 -0.53 11.52
C THR A 64 -3.67 0.19 12.52
N ASP A 65 -3.43 -0.03 13.82
CA ASP A 65 -4.07 0.73 14.90
C ASP A 65 -3.76 2.22 14.74
N GLY A 66 -4.71 3.01 14.23
CA GLY A 66 -4.83 4.49 14.31
C GLY A 66 -3.71 5.39 13.78
N GLU A 67 -2.47 4.92 13.69
CA GLU A 67 -1.29 5.69 13.27
C GLU A 67 -1.09 5.66 11.77
N MET A 68 -1.51 4.58 11.08
CA MET A 68 -1.40 4.50 9.62
C MET A 68 -2.45 5.33 8.89
N GLU A 69 -3.64 5.54 9.46
CA GLU A 69 -4.58 6.56 8.94
C GLU A 69 -3.99 7.96 9.05
N LYS A 70 -3.29 8.29 10.14
CA LYS A 70 -2.58 9.57 10.28
C LYS A 70 -1.41 9.69 9.31
N ALA A 71 -0.63 8.62 9.13
CA ALA A 71 0.51 8.60 8.22
C ALA A 71 0.08 8.61 6.73
N ALA A 72 -1.00 7.91 6.38
CA ALA A 72 -1.58 7.91 5.04
C ALA A 72 -2.27 9.25 4.73
N ALA A 73 -2.93 9.87 5.72
CA ALA A 73 -3.43 11.24 5.60
C ALA A 73 -2.29 12.24 5.42
N LEU A 74 -1.19 12.10 6.16
CA LEU A 74 -0.01 12.96 6.00
C LEU A 74 0.66 12.76 4.63
N MET A 75 0.87 11.52 4.18
CA MET A 75 1.45 11.25 2.87
C MET A 75 0.52 11.69 1.73
N GLY A 76 -0.79 11.46 1.85
CA GLY A 76 -1.79 11.94 0.91
C GLY A 76 -1.84 13.47 0.84
N ALA A 77 -1.75 14.16 1.97
CA ALA A 77 -1.69 15.62 2.02
C ALA A 77 -0.38 16.17 1.42
N VAL A 78 0.76 15.52 1.71
CA VAL A 78 2.06 15.93 1.17
C VAL A 78 2.13 15.69 -0.34
N MET A 79 1.68 14.53 -0.83
CA MET A 79 1.60 14.26 -2.27
C MET A 79 0.58 15.16 -2.97
N GLY A 80 -0.56 15.44 -2.34
CA GLY A 80 -1.56 16.39 -2.85
C GLY A 80 -0.97 17.80 -3.00
N ALA A 81 -0.25 18.29 -1.99
CA ALA A 81 0.40 19.60 -2.03
C ALA A 81 1.51 19.68 -3.09
N GLU A 82 2.27 18.60 -3.31
CA GLU A 82 3.29 18.55 -4.37
C GLU A 82 2.65 18.49 -5.77
N LEU A 83 1.56 17.76 -5.95
CA LEU A 83 0.80 17.78 -7.21
C LEU A 83 0.20 19.16 -7.48
N GLU A 84 -0.39 19.80 -6.47
CA GLU A 84 -0.96 21.14 -6.60
C GLU A 84 0.10 22.19 -6.96
N LYS A 85 1.33 22.09 -6.42
CA LYS A 85 2.47 22.94 -6.84
C LYS A 85 2.91 22.71 -8.30
N VAL A 86 2.80 21.48 -8.80
CA VAL A 86 3.14 21.17 -10.20
C VAL A 86 2.04 21.66 -11.14
N PHE A 87 0.77 21.50 -10.78
CA PHE A 87 -0.36 21.96 -11.59
C PHE A 87 -0.59 23.47 -11.54
N SER A 88 -0.24 24.16 -10.45
CA SER A 88 -0.30 25.63 -10.35
C SER A 88 0.86 26.36 -11.04
N LYS A 89 1.84 25.61 -11.55
CA LYS A 89 2.95 26.12 -12.37
C LYS A 89 2.74 25.90 -13.87
N LEU A 90 1.62 25.29 -14.27
CA LEU A 90 1.13 25.21 -15.65
C LEU A 90 0.11 26.33 -15.91
#